data_AF-A0A1E4RDP1-F1
#
_entry.id   AF-A0A1E4RDP1-F1
#
_cell.length_a   1.000
_cell.length_b   1.000
_cell.length_c   1.000
_cell.angle_alpha   90.00
_cell.angle_beta   90.00
_cell.angle_gamma   90.00
#
_symmetry.space_group_name_H-M   'P 1'
#
loop_
_entity.id
_entity.type
_entity.pdbx_description
1 polymer ?
#
loop_
_entity_poly.entity_id
_entity_poly.type
_entity_poly.pdbx_seq_one_letter_code
_entity_poly.pdbx_strand_id
1 'polypeptide(L)'
;MLGANKLKPKYGKLKDFLPLPASFNRIHRFQKQNFAIIAVLLIFVWIILYPLHGFSGLWSHNSSSRYPRGHPLTSPHVIETPSKYIYPPIEHAPLLKELGIHKLVKESKVRDANFLDIEKTVIRSLNIFDDPNPAQQKIKEDEENSLSDLAKAKNYFKNQDKVVFKPKNPKNYPDVIIVTAVDFERYSLDALTKLVQNRVDYAHKQSYGMYVRWYQEFLPILNSLSYLQTKEKAKWVRLYCLRAAMFAFPEAKWFWYLDQDAFIMDLNINLQEYVLSPEALSPIMLREQSIIPPNGAIKTYKNTRAQLVELLITQSNSKVETTSIILKNSNIGKSILEIWGDKLYLNYPNFPYGPDSALTHILQWHPFILSKTSIIPPRTISAKNGEVNPQDKLSENTVYHKGDFVAQWSDCEHTAQCEEQLDKFYAILAESKNK
;
A
#
# COMPACT_ATOMS: atom_id res chain seq x y z
N MET A 1 61.84 -20.74 -34.47
CA MET A 1 60.51 -21.03 -33.89
C MET A 1 60.20 -19.98 -32.84
N LEU A 2 59.08 -19.27 -33.01
CA LEU A 2 58.59 -18.21 -32.13
C LEU A 2 58.11 -18.83 -30.80
N GLY A 3 58.62 -18.35 -29.66
CA GLY A 3 58.22 -18.78 -28.32
C GLY A 3 58.08 -17.59 -27.40
N ALA A 4 56.86 -17.35 -26.92
CA ALA A 4 56.42 -16.16 -26.21
C ALA A 4 57.12 -15.94 -24.86
N ASN A 5 57.58 -14.71 -24.63
CA ASN A 5 58.05 -14.22 -23.34
C ASN A 5 56.88 -14.12 -22.35
N LYS A 6 56.75 -15.09 -21.45
CA LYS A 6 55.92 -14.98 -20.24
C LYS A 6 56.73 -14.35 -19.11
N LEU A 7 56.44 -13.09 -18.81
CA LEU A 7 56.91 -12.38 -17.64
C LEU A 7 56.38 -13.07 -16.37
N LYS A 8 57.29 -13.53 -15.50
CA LYS A 8 56.98 -13.98 -14.12
C LYS A 8 57.40 -12.90 -13.12
N PRO A 9 56.58 -12.56 -12.13
CA PRO A 9 56.99 -11.62 -11.08
C PRO A 9 58.00 -12.26 -10.13
N LYS A 10 59.11 -11.56 -9.91
CA LYS A 10 60.06 -11.77 -8.81
C LYS A 10 59.44 -11.28 -7.50
N TYR A 11 58.78 -12.14 -6.74
CA TYR A 11 58.58 -11.90 -5.31
C TYR A 11 58.87 -13.19 -4.54
N GLY A 12 59.88 -13.10 -3.68
CA GLY A 12 60.31 -14.16 -2.78
C GLY A 12 59.29 -14.43 -1.68
N LYS A 13 59.41 -15.62 -1.10
CA LYS A 13 58.63 -16.16 0.02
C LYS A 13 58.39 -15.11 1.12
N LEU A 14 57.16 -14.63 1.25
CA LEU A 14 56.66 -13.93 2.43
C LEU A 14 55.44 -14.71 2.96
N LYS A 15 55.46 -15.00 4.25
CA LYS A 15 54.38 -15.62 5.02
C LYS A 15 53.07 -14.87 4.78
N ASP A 16 51.98 -15.61 4.67
CA ASP A 16 50.61 -15.11 4.61
C ASP A 16 50.36 -14.06 5.70
N PHE A 17 50.21 -12.80 5.28
CA PHE A 17 49.55 -11.76 6.04
C PHE A 17 48.38 -11.28 5.19
N LEU A 18 47.18 -11.76 5.51
CA LEU A 18 45.98 -10.99 5.21
C LEU A 18 46.16 -9.59 5.86
N PRO A 19 45.76 -8.50 5.19
CA PRO A 19 45.85 -7.18 5.80
C PRO A 19 44.96 -7.17 7.06
N LEU A 20 45.58 -6.97 8.21
CA LEU A 20 44.88 -6.71 9.46
C LEU A 20 43.92 -5.52 9.26
N PRO A 21 42.71 -5.53 9.85
CA PRO A 21 41.83 -4.37 9.83
C PRO A 21 42.60 -3.18 10.40
N ALA A 22 42.48 -2.02 9.76
CA ALA A 22 43.15 -0.80 10.14
C ALA A 22 42.91 -0.51 11.63
N SER A 23 43.85 -0.91 12.49
CA SER A 23 43.79 -0.56 13.90
C SER A 23 43.98 0.94 14.01
N PHE A 24 43.00 1.62 14.60
CA PHE A 24 42.99 3.06 14.87
C PHE A 24 44.10 3.52 15.84
N ASN A 25 45.06 2.65 16.19
CA ASN A 25 46.17 2.94 17.09
C ASN A 25 47.16 3.98 16.54
N ARG A 26 47.23 4.17 15.21
CA ARG A 26 48.03 5.28 14.63
C ARG A 26 47.35 6.66 14.79
N ILE A 27 46.02 6.72 14.88
CA ILE A 27 45.29 7.97 15.09
C ILE A 27 45.50 8.48 16.52
N HIS A 28 45.52 7.58 17.51
CA HIS A 28 45.72 7.98 18.91
C HIS A 28 47.10 8.60 19.20
N ARG A 29 48.17 8.25 18.49
CA ARG A 29 49.48 8.92 18.63
C ARG A 29 49.52 10.29 17.96
N PHE A 30 48.87 10.45 16.81
CA PHE A 30 48.80 11.73 16.09
C PHE A 30 47.89 12.75 16.83
N GLN A 31 46.88 12.27 17.54
CA GLN A 31 45.99 13.11 18.33
C GLN A 31 46.67 13.77 19.55
N LYS A 32 47.74 13.20 20.12
CA LYS A 32 48.27 13.72 21.39
C LYS A 32 49.27 14.87 21.25
N GLN A 33 49.98 14.98 20.12
CA GLN A 33 51.02 16.01 19.94
C GLN A 33 50.55 17.22 19.12
N ASN A 34 49.57 17.07 18.22
CA ASN A 34 49.20 18.13 17.29
C ASN A 34 47.78 18.68 17.49
N PHE A 35 46.98 18.18 18.44
CA PHE A 35 45.59 18.64 18.63
C PHE A 35 45.50 20.13 18.96
N ALA A 36 46.41 20.64 19.79
CA ALA A 36 46.42 22.06 20.14
C ALA A 36 46.69 22.94 18.91
N ILE A 37 47.64 22.55 18.06
CA ILE A 37 47.99 23.30 16.85
C ILE A 37 46.87 23.22 15.82
N ILE A 38 46.27 22.04 15.64
CA ILE A 38 45.12 21.85 14.73
C ILE A 38 43.90 22.63 15.24
N ALA A 39 43.65 22.65 16.55
CA ALA A 39 42.56 23.43 17.14
C ALA A 39 42.77 24.93 16.94
N VAL A 40 44.00 25.44 17.13
CA VAL A 40 44.32 26.86 16.87
C VAL A 40 44.17 27.21 15.39
N LEU A 41 44.62 26.34 14.48
CA LEU A 41 44.43 26.52 13.04
C LEU A 41 42.95 26.51 12.65
N LEU A 42 42.15 25.60 13.21
CA LEU A 42 40.71 25.54 12.95
C LEU A 42 39.98 26.77 13.50
N ILE A 43 40.38 27.28 14.67
CA ILE A 43 39.85 28.52 15.25
C ILE A 43 40.23 29.73 14.38
N PHE A 44 41.47 29.78 13.88
CA PHE A 44 41.95 30.84 13.00
C PHE A 44 41.21 30.84 11.65
N VAL A 45 41.05 29.66 11.04
CA VAL A 45 40.24 29.47 9.83
C VAL A 45 38.78 29.84 10.10
N TRP A 46 38.24 29.45 11.25
CA TRP A 46 36.87 29.80 11.64
C TRP A 46 36.71 31.31 11.77
N ILE A 47 37.62 32.03 12.43
CA ILE A 47 37.58 33.50 12.60
C ILE A 47 37.74 34.24 11.26
N ILE A 48 38.65 33.78 10.39
CA ILE A 48 38.88 34.41 9.07
C ILE A 48 37.71 34.18 8.12
N LEU A 49 37.08 33.01 8.16
CA LEU A 49 35.93 32.67 7.32
C LEU A 49 34.59 33.09 7.94
N TYR A 50 34.56 33.44 9.23
CA TYR A 50 33.35 33.92 9.92
C TYR A 50 32.71 35.17 9.29
N PRO A 51 33.46 36.24 8.89
CA PRO A 51 32.85 37.41 8.27
C PRO A 51 32.22 37.14 6.89
N LEU A 52 32.52 36.00 6.24
CA LEU A 52 31.86 35.57 5.00
C LEU A 52 30.54 34.83 5.25
N HIS A 53 30.27 34.41 6.49
CA HIS A 53 29.03 33.74 6.87
C HIS A 53 27.83 34.70 6.99
N GLY A 54 28.09 36.02 7.10
CA GLY A 54 27.07 37.06 7.07
C GLY A 54 26.52 37.35 5.66
N PHE A 55 27.30 37.05 4.62
CA PHE A 55 26.88 37.25 3.22
C PHE A 55 26.22 36.00 2.61
N SER A 56 26.41 34.81 3.19
CA SER A 56 25.72 33.59 2.70
C SER A 56 24.21 33.59 2.97
N GLY A 57 23.74 34.39 3.94
CA GLY A 57 22.31 34.60 4.21
C GLY A 57 21.61 35.49 3.18
N LEU A 58 22.34 36.33 2.44
CA LEU A 58 21.78 37.24 1.43
C LEU A 58 21.54 36.54 0.08
N TRP A 59 22.21 35.42 -0.19
CA TRP A 59 22.08 34.62 -1.43
C TRP A 59 21.59 33.19 -1.18
N SER A 60 21.00 32.91 -0.02
CA SER A 60 20.13 31.74 0.15
C SER A 60 18.80 32.04 -0.53
N HIS A 61 18.75 31.94 -1.86
CA HIS A 61 17.50 31.64 -2.52
C HIS A 61 17.11 30.22 -2.10
N ASN A 62 16.31 30.10 -1.04
CA ASN A 62 15.48 28.94 -0.80
C ASN A 62 14.52 28.82 -1.98
N SER A 63 14.99 28.30 -3.12
CA SER A 63 14.11 27.70 -4.10
C SER A 63 13.63 26.38 -3.49
N SER A 64 12.75 26.46 -2.48
CA SER A 64 11.89 25.33 -2.19
C SER A 64 11.15 25.09 -3.50
N SER A 65 11.50 24.04 -4.24
CA SER A 65 10.78 23.67 -5.43
C SER A 65 9.32 23.55 -5.02
N ARG A 66 8.49 24.49 -5.49
CA ARG A 66 7.07 24.48 -5.15
C ARG A 66 6.46 23.38 -6.01
N TYR A 67 6.49 22.15 -5.49
CA TYR A 67 5.82 21.03 -6.13
C TYR A 67 4.34 21.39 -6.36
N PRO A 68 3.74 20.93 -7.47
CA PRO A 68 2.32 21.13 -7.69
C PRO A 68 1.54 20.53 -6.51
N ARG A 69 0.37 21.11 -6.23
CA ARG A 69 -0.53 20.54 -5.22
C ARG A 69 -0.90 19.12 -5.64
N GLY A 70 -0.93 18.20 -4.68
CA GLY A 70 -1.44 16.86 -4.91
C GLY A 70 -2.88 16.93 -5.43
N HIS A 71 -3.19 16.08 -6.39
CA HIS A 71 -4.51 15.99 -7.00
C HIS A 71 -4.87 14.52 -7.26
N PRO A 72 -6.18 14.19 -7.37
CA PRO A 72 -6.62 12.88 -7.84
C PRO A 72 -6.01 12.53 -9.20
N LEU A 73 -5.96 11.24 -9.52
CA LEU A 73 -5.39 10.79 -10.80
C LEU A 73 -6.15 11.35 -12.01
N THR A 74 -7.46 11.55 -11.87
CA THR A 74 -8.32 11.79 -13.03
C THR A 74 -8.81 13.24 -13.17
N SER A 75 -8.57 14.09 -12.17
CA SER A 75 -9.02 15.48 -12.15
C SER A 75 -8.05 16.37 -11.36
N PRO A 76 -7.85 17.64 -11.75
CA PRO A 76 -7.08 18.59 -10.95
C PRO A 76 -7.85 19.11 -9.72
N HIS A 77 -9.15 18.84 -9.64
CA HIS A 77 -10.04 19.37 -8.60
C HIS A 77 -10.43 18.28 -7.59
N VAL A 78 -10.76 18.71 -6.38
CA VAL A 78 -11.23 17.84 -5.30
C VAL A 78 -12.62 18.27 -4.83
N ILE A 79 -13.39 17.31 -4.33
CA ILE A 79 -14.69 17.49 -3.69
C ILE A 79 -14.49 17.23 -2.20
N GLU A 80 -14.56 18.27 -1.39
CA GLU A 80 -14.33 18.17 0.05
C GLU A 80 -15.59 17.68 0.77
N THR A 81 -15.44 16.70 1.67
CA THR A 81 -16.53 16.21 2.53
C THR A 81 -16.13 16.22 4.00
N PRO A 82 -17.02 16.63 4.92
CA PRO A 82 -16.78 16.53 6.36
C PRO A 82 -17.03 15.11 6.90
N SER A 83 -17.51 14.17 6.08
CA SER A 83 -17.71 12.78 6.48
C SER A 83 -16.41 12.00 6.39
N LYS A 84 -16.00 11.35 7.48
CA LYS A 84 -14.87 10.41 7.50
C LYS A 84 -15.20 9.05 6.89
N TYR A 85 -16.46 8.83 6.49
CA TYR A 85 -16.93 7.64 5.79
C TYR A 85 -17.11 8.01 4.31
N ILE A 86 -16.14 7.61 3.49
CA ILE A 86 -16.13 7.82 2.05
C ILE A 86 -16.28 6.45 1.40
N TYR A 87 -17.43 6.19 0.79
CA TYR A 87 -17.71 4.96 0.06
C TYR A 87 -18.69 5.27 -1.07
N PRO A 88 -18.66 4.52 -2.18
CA PRO A 88 -19.59 4.75 -3.26
C PRO A 88 -21.00 4.32 -2.83
N PRO A 89 -22.06 4.89 -3.44
CA PRO A 89 -23.41 4.39 -3.27
C PRO A 89 -23.49 2.94 -3.79
N ILE A 90 -23.68 1.99 -2.88
CA ILE A 90 -23.65 0.56 -3.19
C ILE A 90 -24.88 0.14 -3.98
N GLU A 91 -26.00 0.84 -3.77
CA GLU A 91 -27.24 0.72 -4.54
C GLU A 91 -27.07 0.97 -6.04
N HIS A 92 -26.00 1.65 -6.46
CA HIS A 92 -25.69 1.86 -7.88
C HIS A 92 -25.07 0.63 -8.55
N ALA A 93 -24.66 -0.41 -7.81
CA ALA A 93 -23.98 -1.57 -8.37
C ALA A 93 -24.76 -2.25 -9.54
N PRO A 94 -26.08 -2.51 -9.46
CA PRO A 94 -26.84 -3.07 -10.58
C PRO A 94 -26.86 -2.16 -11.81
N LEU A 95 -26.97 -0.85 -11.61
CA LEU A 95 -26.96 0.15 -12.68
C LEU A 95 -25.59 0.22 -13.37
N LEU A 96 -24.51 0.09 -12.59
CA LEU A 96 -23.14 0.03 -13.11
C LEU A 96 -22.91 -1.26 -13.93
N LYS A 97 -23.47 -2.40 -13.50
CA LYS A 97 -23.47 -3.65 -14.29
C LYS A 97 -24.21 -3.46 -15.61
N GLU A 98 -25.39 -2.85 -15.58
CA GLU A 98 -26.21 -2.59 -16.77
C GLU A 98 -25.49 -1.67 -17.78
N LEU A 99 -24.84 -0.61 -17.28
CA LEU A 99 -24.02 0.28 -18.12
C LEU A 99 -22.87 -0.47 -18.80
N GLY A 100 -22.24 -1.37 -18.06
CA GLY A 100 -21.02 -2.08 -18.46
C GLY A 100 -19.78 -1.20 -18.40
N ILE A 101 -18.62 -1.82 -18.16
CA ILE A 101 -17.34 -1.12 -17.95
C ILE A 101 -16.98 -0.17 -19.09
N HIS A 102 -17.23 -0.56 -20.34
CA HIS A 102 -16.89 0.24 -21.53
C HIS A 102 -17.55 1.62 -21.56
N LYS A 103 -18.68 1.81 -20.87
CA LYS A 103 -19.36 3.11 -20.74
C LYS A 103 -18.89 3.93 -19.54
N LEU A 104 -18.10 3.33 -18.65
CA LEU A 104 -17.56 3.93 -17.41
C LEU A 104 -16.13 4.46 -17.58
N VAL A 105 -15.44 4.04 -18.63
CA VAL A 105 -14.08 4.52 -18.99
C VAL A 105 -14.00 4.86 -20.46
N LYS A 106 -13.04 5.70 -20.84
CA LYS A 106 -12.73 6.00 -22.23
C LYS A 106 -11.55 5.16 -22.72
N GLU A 107 -11.82 4.26 -23.65
CA GLU A 107 -10.78 3.59 -24.43
C GLU A 107 -10.41 4.41 -25.66
N SER A 108 -9.11 4.57 -25.91
CA SER A 108 -8.56 5.28 -27.06
C SER A 108 -7.34 4.52 -27.61
N LYS A 109 -7.22 4.45 -28.93
CA LYS A 109 -6.02 3.92 -29.58
C LYS A 109 -5.03 5.06 -29.81
N VAL A 110 -3.83 4.92 -29.28
CA VAL A 110 -2.76 5.91 -29.38
C VAL A 110 -1.53 5.23 -29.97
N ARG A 111 -0.89 5.84 -30.96
CA ARG A 111 0.39 5.34 -31.50
C ARG A 111 1.50 5.49 -30.46
N ASP A 112 2.33 4.47 -30.32
CA ASP A 112 3.46 4.53 -29.42
C ASP A 112 4.45 5.62 -29.89
N ALA A 113 4.93 6.42 -28.94
CA ALA A 113 5.83 7.54 -29.26
C ALA A 113 7.18 7.08 -29.81
N ASN A 114 7.65 5.89 -29.42
CA ASN A 114 8.92 5.32 -29.89
C ASN A 114 8.71 4.42 -31.11
N PHE A 115 7.52 3.86 -31.28
CA PHE A 115 7.19 2.92 -32.36
C PHE A 115 5.86 3.29 -33.03
N LEU A 116 5.93 4.15 -34.06
CA LEU A 116 4.75 4.71 -34.73
C LEU A 116 3.81 3.66 -35.35
N ASP A 117 4.35 2.48 -35.69
CA ASP A 117 3.58 1.35 -36.25
C ASP A 117 2.80 0.56 -35.19
N ILE A 118 3.06 0.80 -33.90
CA ILE A 118 2.41 0.11 -32.78
C ILE A 118 1.30 0.99 -32.23
N GLU A 119 0.05 0.56 -32.37
CA GLU A 119 -1.09 1.16 -31.68
C GLU A 119 -1.27 0.53 -30.29
N LYS A 120 -1.32 1.36 -29.26
CA LYS A 120 -1.60 0.96 -27.88
C LYS A 120 -2.98 1.46 -27.47
N THR A 121 -3.75 0.60 -26.81
CA THR A 121 -5.00 1.02 -26.18
C THR A 121 -4.69 1.69 -24.85
N VAL A 122 -5.19 2.91 -24.68
CA VAL A 122 -5.07 3.72 -23.47
C VAL A 122 -6.45 3.89 -22.87
N ILE A 123 -6.57 3.55 -21.59
CA ILE A 123 -7.79 3.72 -20.80
C ILE A 123 -7.67 5.01 -20.00
N ARG A 124 -8.68 5.87 -20.09
CA ARG A 124 -8.78 7.12 -19.34
C ARG A 124 -10.10 7.20 -18.59
N SER A 125 -10.12 7.97 -17.50
CA SER A 125 -11.38 8.33 -16.84
C SER A 125 -12.24 9.20 -17.76
N LEU A 126 -13.55 9.21 -17.53
CA LEU A 126 -14.48 10.10 -18.21
C LEU A 126 -14.31 11.57 -17.79
N ASN A 127 -13.58 11.85 -16.70
CA ASN A 127 -13.25 13.21 -16.26
C ASN A 127 -12.46 14.02 -17.31
N ILE A 128 -11.92 13.38 -18.35
CA ILE A 128 -11.29 14.10 -19.48
C ILE A 128 -12.29 14.96 -20.28
N PHE A 129 -13.59 14.67 -20.16
CA PHE A 129 -14.68 15.37 -20.84
C PHE A 129 -15.39 16.38 -19.93
N ASP A 130 -14.90 16.55 -18.70
CA ASP A 130 -15.46 17.52 -17.77
C ASP A 130 -15.18 18.95 -18.23
N ASP A 131 -16.10 19.84 -17.93
CA ASP A 131 -15.87 21.27 -18.06
C ASP A 131 -14.70 21.69 -17.14
N PRO A 132 -13.73 22.50 -17.63
CA PRO A 132 -12.66 23.04 -16.79
C PRO A 132 -13.16 23.79 -15.54
N ASN A 133 -14.36 24.39 -15.61
CA ASN A 133 -15.03 25.06 -14.51
C ASN A 133 -15.87 24.05 -13.68
N PRO A 134 -15.47 23.76 -12.43
CA PRO A 134 -16.17 22.77 -11.58
C PRO A 134 -17.64 23.13 -11.30
N ALA A 135 -17.98 24.41 -11.24
CA ALA A 135 -19.35 24.84 -10.96
C ALA A 135 -20.28 24.55 -12.14
N GLN A 136 -19.84 24.82 -13.37
CA GLN A 136 -20.60 24.49 -14.57
C GLN A 136 -20.70 22.98 -14.78
N GLN A 137 -19.59 22.25 -14.54
CA GLN A 137 -19.60 20.79 -14.58
C GLN A 137 -20.60 20.20 -13.60
N LYS A 138 -20.67 20.73 -12.38
CA LYS A 138 -21.62 20.26 -11.37
C LYS A 138 -23.07 20.49 -11.79
N ILE A 139 -23.42 21.68 -12.33
CA ILE A 139 -24.78 21.98 -12.79
C ILE A 139 -25.20 21.01 -13.90
N LYS A 140 -24.31 20.78 -14.87
CA LYS A 140 -24.54 19.82 -15.95
C LYS A 140 -24.79 18.41 -15.42
N GLU A 141 -23.97 17.95 -14.48
CA GLU A 141 -24.16 16.63 -13.87
C GLU A 141 -25.45 16.55 -13.06
N ASP A 142 -25.81 17.59 -12.30
CA ASP A 142 -27.05 17.63 -11.53
C ASP A 142 -28.29 17.55 -12.44
N GLU A 143 -28.26 18.22 -13.59
CA GLU A 143 -29.29 18.09 -14.65
C GLU A 143 -29.35 16.67 -15.22
N GLU A 144 -28.21 16.09 -15.64
CA GLU A 144 -28.14 14.72 -16.14
C GLU A 144 -28.64 13.69 -15.10
N ASN A 145 -28.26 13.87 -13.83
CA ASN A 145 -28.63 13.01 -12.72
C ASN A 145 -30.14 13.06 -12.43
N SER A 146 -30.79 14.19 -12.68
CA SER A 146 -32.24 14.34 -12.52
C SER A 146 -33.04 13.62 -13.61
N LEU A 147 -32.44 13.40 -14.78
CA LEU A 147 -33.08 12.78 -15.94
C LEU A 147 -32.95 11.26 -15.97
N SER A 148 -31.88 10.70 -15.39
CA SER A 148 -31.61 9.27 -15.48
C SER A 148 -30.79 8.74 -14.29
N ASP A 149 -31.28 7.67 -13.66
CA ASP A 149 -30.53 6.95 -12.62
C ASP A 149 -29.24 6.32 -13.15
N LEU A 150 -29.20 5.93 -14.43
CA LEU A 150 -27.97 5.44 -15.07
C LEU A 150 -26.94 6.56 -15.20
N ALA A 151 -27.37 7.76 -15.60
CA ALA A 151 -26.49 8.93 -15.66
C ALA A 151 -25.97 9.29 -14.25
N LYS A 152 -26.86 9.25 -13.26
CA LYS A 152 -26.50 9.42 -11.84
C LYS A 152 -25.45 8.41 -11.39
N ALA A 153 -25.68 7.12 -11.58
CA ALA A 153 -24.73 6.07 -11.22
C ALA A 153 -23.37 6.28 -11.90
N LYS A 154 -23.37 6.61 -13.19
CA LYS A 154 -22.17 6.91 -13.98
C LYS A 154 -21.41 8.13 -13.46
N ASN A 155 -22.10 9.23 -13.16
CA ASN A 155 -21.48 10.46 -12.65
C ASN A 155 -20.91 10.26 -11.23
N TYR A 156 -21.61 9.53 -10.36
CA TYR A 156 -21.08 9.14 -9.05
C TYR A 156 -19.82 8.27 -9.18
N PHE A 157 -19.84 7.23 -10.02
CA PHE A 157 -18.67 6.40 -10.30
C PHE A 157 -17.47 7.23 -10.77
N LYS A 158 -17.72 8.14 -11.70
CA LYS A 158 -16.70 9.02 -12.28
C LYS A 158 -16.07 9.99 -11.26
N ASN A 159 -16.86 10.50 -10.32
CA ASN A 159 -16.46 11.56 -9.40
C ASN A 159 -15.90 11.06 -8.06
N GLN A 160 -16.04 9.77 -7.76
CA GLN A 160 -15.65 9.22 -6.46
C GLN A 160 -14.16 9.41 -6.15
N ASP A 161 -13.29 9.52 -7.16
CA ASP A 161 -11.86 9.82 -6.95
C ASP A 161 -11.55 11.23 -6.50
N LYS A 162 -12.48 12.17 -6.71
CA LYS A 162 -12.35 13.57 -6.31
C LYS A 162 -12.66 13.75 -4.83
N VAL A 163 -13.36 12.81 -4.19
CA VAL A 163 -13.88 12.98 -2.83
C VAL A 163 -12.76 12.84 -1.80
N VAL A 164 -12.53 13.90 -1.03
CA VAL A 164 -11.49 13.97 0.02
C VAL A 164 -12.07 14.40 1.36
N PHE A 165 -11.54 13.85 2.45
CA PHE A 165 -11.99 14.20 3.79
C PHE A 165 -11.36 15.51 4.24
N LYS A 166 -12.21 16.45 4.64
CA LYS A 166 -11.82 17.70 5.27
C LYS A 166 -12.72 17.98 6.48
N PRO A 167 -12.23 17.74 7.71
CA PRO A 167 -13.04 17.98 8.89
C PRO A 167 -13.24 19.48 9.10
N LYS A 168 -14.34 19.85 9.79
CA LYS A 168 -14.57 21.23 10.24
C LYS A 168 -13.46 21.73 11.17
N ASN A 169 -12.89 20.82 11.97
CA ASN A 169 -11.75 21.08 12.85
C ASN A 169 -10.59 20.17 12.44
N PRO A 170 -9.41 20.71 12.07
CA PRO A 170 -8.23 19.92 11.71
C PRO A 170 -7.79 18.89 12.76
N LYS A 171 -8.14 19.07 14.03
CA LYS A 171 -7.84 18.08 15.09
C LYS A 171 -8.69 16.81 15.03
N ASN A 172 -9.76 16.80 14.25
CA ASN A 172 -10.72 15.69 14.18
C ASN A 172 -10.38 14.67 13.08
N TYR A 173 -9.11 14.56 12.68
CA TYR A 173 -8.70 13.51 11.76
C TYR A 173 -8.72 12.15 12.46
N PRO A 174 -9.31 11.12 11.84
CA PRO A 174 -9.19 9.76 12.35
C PRO A 174 -7.76 9.25 12.21
N ASP A 175 -7.25 8.60 13.25
CA ASP A 175 -5.90 8.05 13.26
C ASP A 175 -5.74 6.83 12.33
N VAL A 176 -6.80 6.03 12.19
CA VAL A 176 -6.84 4.82 11.34
C VAL A 176 -7.94 4.96 10.30
N ILE A 177 -7.63 4.58 9.07
CA ILE A 177 -8.59 4.46 7.96
C ILE A 177 -8.68 3.00 7.55
N ILE A 178 -9.89 2.45 7.53
CA ILE A 178 -10.16 1.17 6.89
C ILE A 178 -10.31 1.41 5.39
N VAL A 179 -9.57 0.68 4.59
CA VAL A 179 -9.55 0.79 3.14
C VAL A 179 -10.01 -0.52 2.53
N THR A 180 -10.99 -0.46 1.65
CA THR A 180 -11.45 -1.64 0.91
C THR A 180 -11.71 -1.23 -0.54
N ALA A 181 -11.32 -2.08 -1.48
CA ALA A 181 -11.86 -1.97 -2.83
C ALA A 181 -12.90 -3.08 -3.00
N VAL A 182 -13.98 -2.80 -3.70
CA VAL A 182 -15.05 -3.77 -3.98
C VAL A 182 -15.28 -3.89 -5.48
N ASP A 183 -15.62 -5.08 -5.93
CA ASP A 183 -15.89 -5.37 -7.33
C ASP A 183 -17.38 -5.53 -7.53
N PHE A 184 -18.00 -4.54 -8.16
CA PHE A 184 -19.43 -4.62 -8.41
C PHE A 184 -19.77 -5.75 -9.38
N GLU A 185 -18.90 -6.14 -10.33
CA GLU A 185 -19.19 -7.23 -11.26
C GLU A 185 -19.15 -8.59 -10.58
N ARG A 186 -18.24 -8.77 -9.60
CA ARG A 186 -18.06 -10.04 -8.90
C ARG A 186 -19.15 -10.33 -7.89
N TYR A 187 -19.55 -9.37 -7.07
CA TYR A 187 -20.51 -9.59 -5.97
C TYR A 187 -21.91 -9.08 -6.29
N SER A 188 -22.93 -9.70 -5.69
CA SER A 188 -24.32 -9.23 -5.69
C SER A 188 -24.49 -7.96 -4.86
N LEU A 189 -25.61 -7.24 -5.07
CA LEU A 189 -25.90 -6.03 -4.30
C LEU A 189 -26.00 -6.33 -2.80
N ASP A 190 -26.63 -7.46 -2.45
CA ASP A 190 -26.76 -7.91 -1.06
C ASP A 190 -25.38 -8.22 -0.44
N ALA A 191 -24.53 -8.96 -1.14
CA ALA A 191 -23.16 -9.24 -0.69
C ALA A 191 -22.33 -7.97 -0.50
N LEU A 192 -22.36 -7.05 -1.47
CA LEU A 192 -21.68 -5.75 -1.37
C LEU A 192 -22.18 -4.95 -0.17
N THR A 193 -23.50 -4.96 0.08
CA THR A 193 -24.11 -4.27 1.21
C THR A 193 -23.61 -4.86 2.53
N LYS A 194 -23.62 -6.19 2.69
CA LYS A 194 -23.09 -6.88 3.88
C LYS A 194 -21.61 -6.55 4.13
N LEU A 195 -20.80 -6.58 3.07
CA LEU A 195 -19.36 -6.30 3.15
C LEU A 195 -19.09 -4.85 3.59
N VAL A 196 -19.70 -3.88 2.92
CA VAL A 196 -19.48 -2.46 3.21
C VAL A 196 -20.07 -2.09 4.56
N GLN A 197 -21.27 -2.58 4.90
CA GLN A 197 -21.88 -2.35 6.20
C GLN A 197 -21.00 -2.89 7.34
N ASN A 198 -20.37 -4.06 7.17
CA ASN A 198 -19.44 -4.58 8.17
C ASN A 198 -18.25 -3.62 8.43
N ARG A 199 -17.71 -2.99 7.38
CA ARG A 199 -16.64 -1.99 7.53
C ARG A 199 -17.15 -0.69 8.17
N VAL A 200 -18.35 -0.26 7.79
CA VAL A 200 -19.02 0.92 8.38
C VAL A 200 -19.23 0.71 9.88
N ASP A 201 -19.79 -0.43 10.27
CA ASP A 201 -20.07 -0.79 11.66
C ASP A 201 -18.80 -0.76 12.50
N TYR A 202 -17.72 -1.39 12.00
CA TYR A 202 -16.44 -1.39 12.69
C TYR A 202 -15.82 0.01 12.79
N ALA A 203 -15.80 0.76 11.69
CA ALA A 203 -15.28 2.12 11.67
C ALA A 203 -16.05 3.05 12.61
N HIS A 204 -17.38 2.89 12.69
CA HIS A 204 -18.21 3.63 13.62
C HIS A 204 -17.92 3.26 15.06
N LYS A 205 -17.88 1.95 15.38
CA LYS A 205 -17.61 1.43 16.72
C LYS A 205 -16.26 1.90 17.28
N GLN A 206 -15.21 1.90 16.45
CA GLN A 206 -13.85 2.28 16.85
C GLN A 206 -13.50 3.74 16.54
N SER A 207 -14.45 4.53 16.05
CA SER A 207 -14.24 5.92 15.62
C SER A 207 -13.19 6.12 14.52
N TYR A 208 -12.95 5.11 13.69
CA TYR A 208 -12.06 5.20 12.52
C TYR A 208 -12.71 5.91 11.33
N GLY A 209 -11.88 6.24 10.34
CA GLY A 209 -12.34 6.60 9.00
C GLY A 209 -12.53 5.35 8.15
N MET A 210 -13.28 5.51 7.06
CA MET A 210 -13.53 4.45 6.10
C MET A 210 -13.39 4.99 4.69
N TYR A 211 -12.74 4.23 3.82
CA TYR A 211 -12.54 4.55 2.43
C TYR A 211 -12.80 3.32 1.55
N VAL A 212 -13.85 3.38 0.74
CA VAL A 212 -14.23 2.33 -0.20
C VAL A 212 -14.27 2.87 -1.62
N ARG A 213 -13.81 2.05 -2.58
CA ARG A 213 -13.79 2.37 -4.03
C ARG A 213 -14.13 1.14 -4.85
N TRP A 214 -14.62 1.32 -6.07
CA TRP A 214 -14.81 0.21 -7.00
C TRP A 214 -13.50 -0.21 -7.64
N TYR A 215 -13.35 -1.50 -7.94
CA TYR A 215 -12.20 -2.04 -8.68
C TYR A 215 -12.03 -1.35 -10.05
N GLN A 216 -13.14 -1.14 -10.73
CA GLN A 216 -13.22 -0.59 -12.08
C GLN A 216 -12.70 0.86 -12.15
N GLU A 217 -12.69 1.61 -11.05
CA GLU A 217 -12.17 2.99 -11.01
C GLU A 217 -10.66 3.06 -11.25
N PHE A 218 -9.94 1.96 -11.04
CA PHE A 218 -8.48 1.89 -11.20
C PHE A 218 -8.05 1.42 -12.60
N LEU A 219 -9.00 1.16 -13.51
CA LEU A 219 -8.68 0.81 -14.90
C LEU A 219 -7.79 1.85 -15.62
N PRO A 220 -7.92 3.17 -15.41
CA PRO A 220 -7.01 4.14 -16.01
C PRO A 220 -5.54 3.98 -15.58
N ILE A 221 -5.27 3.57 -14.33
CA ILE A 221 -3.89 3.35 -13.86
C ILE A 221 -3.36 1.98 -14.29
N LEU A 222 -4.22 0.95 -14.27
CA LEU A 222 -3.91 -0.40 -14.76
C LEU A 222 -3.72 -0.42 -16.29
N ASN A 223 -4.38 0.49 -16.99
CA ASN A 223 -4.36 0.66 -18.44
C ASN A 223 -4.70 -0.62 -19.24
N SER A 224 -5.50 -1.52 -18.66
CA SER A 224 -6.06 -2.67 -19.37
C SER A 224 -7.25 -3.25 -18.60
N LEU A 225 -8.33 -3.56 -19.31
CA LEU A 225 -9.50 -4.27 -18.76
C LEU A 225 -9.13 -5.68 -18.27
N SER A 226 -8.11 -6.29 -18.88
CA SER A 226 -7.68 -7.66 -18.54
C SER A 226 -7.15 -7.81 -17.12
N TYR A 227 -6.77 -6.72 -16.45
CA TYR A 227 -6.36 -6.79 -15.05
C TYR A 227 -7.50 -7.20 -14.12
N LEU A 228 -8.76 -6.91 -14.46
CA LEU A 228 -9.91 -7.28 -13.64
C LEU A 228 -10.49 -8.66 -13.99
N GLN A 229 -10.02 -9.28 -15.08
CA GLN A 229 -10.52 -10.58 -15.53
C GLN A 229 -9.97 -11.76 -14.73
N THR A 230 -8.79 -11.61 -14.12
CA THR A 230 -8.20 -12.65 -13.28
C THR A 230 -8.01 -12.16 -11.87
N LYS A 231 -8.30 -13.04 -10.91
CA LYS A 231 -8.17 -12.76 -9.48
C LYS A 231 -6.79 -12.23 -9.10
N GLU A 232 -5.72 -12.87 -9.58
CA GLU A 232 -4.34 -12.49 -9.25
C GLU A 232 -3.96 -11.11 -9.80
N LYS A 233 -4.41 -10.76 -11.01
CA LYS A 233 -4.17 -9.42 -11.57
C LYS A 233 -5.04 -8.36 -10.90
N ALA A 234 -6.26 -8.70 -10.51
CA ALA A 234 -7.19 -7.75 -9.88
C ALA A 234 -6.66 -7.27 -8.52
N LYS A 235 -5.82 -8.06 -7.83
CA LYS A 235 -5.15 -7.67 -6.59
C LYS A 235 -4.32 -6.39 -6.69
N TRP A 236 -3.87 -5.99 -7.88
CA TRP A 236 -3.13 -4.73 -8.05
C TRP A 236 -3.96 -3.50 -7.66
N VAL A 237 -5.29 -3.59 -7.76
CA VAL A 237 -6.23 -2.56 -7.28
C VAL A 237 -5.97 -2.18 -5.82
N ARG A 238 -5.57 -3.14 -4.97
CA ARG A 238 -5.33 -2.93 -3.54
C ARG A 238 -4.35 -1.76 -3.28
N LEU A 239 -3.26 -1.73 -4.04
CA LEU A 239 -2.21 -0.73 -3.90
C LEU A 239 -2.69 0.66 -4.33
N TYR A 240 -3.43 0.72 -5.43
CA TYR A 240 -3.97 1.98 -5.94
C TYR A 240 -5.11 2.52 -5.08
N CYS A 241 -5.91 1.64 -4.48
CA CYS A 241 -6.93 2.02 -3.52
C CYS A 241 -6.31 2.56 -2.22
N LEU A 242 -5.28 1.89 -1.68
CA LEU A 242 -4.47 2.41 -0.57
C LEU A 242 -3.90 3.79 -0.88
N ARG A 243 -3.31 3.96 -2.06
CA ARG A 243 -2.73 5.24 -2.49
C ARG A 243 -3.79 6.34 -2.55
N ALA A 244 -4.97 6.04 -3.09
CA ALA A 244 -6.08 6.97 -3.15
C ALA A 244 -6.62 7.32 -1.75
N ALA A 245 -6.65 6.35 -0.82
CA ALA A 245 -7.03 6.60 0.57
C ALA A 245 -6.03 7.54 1.26
N MET A 246 -4.72 7.34 1.06
CA MET A 246 -3.67 8.22 1.61
C MET A 246 -3.78 9.65 1.09
N PHE A 247 -4.26 9.84 -0.13
CA PHE A 247 -4.57 11.15 -0.68
C PHE A 247 -5.84 11.75 -0.04
N ALA A 248 -6.91 10.96 0.11
CA ALA A 248 -8.17 11.42 0.68
C ALA A 248 -8.09 11.74 2.19
N PHE A 249 -7.16 11.12 2.92
CA PHE A 249 -6.94 11.31 4.36
C PHE A 249 -5.47 11.63 4.67
N PRO A 250 -4.95 12.81 4.28
CA PRO A 250 -3.52 13.09 4.33
C PRO A 250 -2.91 13.09 5.73
N GLU A 251 -3.71 13.35 6.77
CA GLU A 251 -3.26 13.44 8.18
C GLU A 251 -3.54 12.17 9.00
N ALA A 252 -4.17 11.14 8.43
CA ALA A 252 -4.36 9.87 9.14
C ALA A 252 -3.01 9.17 9.37
N LYS A 253 -2.84 8.44 10.47
CA LYS A 253 -1.55 7.81 10.81
C LYS A 253 -1.37 6.44 10.17
N TRP A 254 -2.45 5.68 10.03
CA TRP A 254 -2.43 4.30 9.57
C TRP A 254 -3.57 4.01 8.60
N PHE A 255 -3.27 3.20 7.60
CA PHE A 255 -4.21 2.72 6.60
C PHE A 255 -4.24 1.20 6.68
N TRP A 256 -5.40 0.64 7.00
CA TRP A 256 -5.63 -0.79 7.00
C TRP A 256 -6.41 -1.18 5.76
N TYR A 257 -5.71 -1.73 4.76
CA TYR A 257 -6.38 -2.37 3.64
C TYR A 257 -6.91 -3.73 4.05
N LEU A 258 -8.21 -3.93 3.86
CA LEU A 258 -8.88 -5.21 4.05
C LEU A 258 -9.64 -5.56 2.77
N ASP A 259 -9.29 -6.71 2.20
CA ASP A 259 -9.89 -7.21 0.95
C ASP A 259 -11.41 -7.40 1.06
N GLN A 260 -12.10 -7.39 -0.08
CA GLN A 260 -13.52 -7.72 -0.17
C GLN A 260 -13.80 -9.19 0.22
N ASP A 261 -12.83 -10.09 0.06
CA ASP A 261 -12.93 -11.49 0.44
C ASP A 261 -12.59 -11.73 1.93
N ALA A 262 -13.03 -10.81 2.80
CA ALA A 262 -12.82 -10.87 4.25
C ALA A 262 -13.98 -10.25 5.05
N PHE A 263 -14.12 -10.64 6.31
CA PHE A 263 -15.17 -10.14 7.23
C PHE A 263 -14.59 -9.87 8.62
N ILE A 264 -14.94 -8.71 9.19
CA ILE A 264 -14.54 -8.36 10.55
C ILE A 264 -15.52 -9.03 11.51
N MET A 265 -15.00 -9.97 12.30
CA MET A 265 -15.77 -10.85 13.18
C MET A 265 -15.82 -10.34 14.62
N ASP A 266 -14.83 -9.58 15.07
CA ASP A 266 -14.87 -8.90 16.37
C ASP A 266 -14.77 -7.38 16.18
N LEU A 267 -15.89 -6.70 16.39
CA LEU A 267 -15.98 -5.25 16.22
C LEU A 267 -15.44 -4.46 17.43
N ASN A 268 -15.17 -5.13 18.55
CA ASN A 268 -14.72 -4.49 19.80
C ASN A 268 -13.21 -4.31 19.86
N ILE A 269 -12.44 -5.02 19.03
CA ILE A 269 -10.99 -4.89 18.97
C ILE A 269 -10.61 -3.48 18.48
N ASN A 270 -9.79 -2.79 19.27
CA ASN A 270 -9.16 -1.53 18.88
C ASN A 270 -7.78 -1.82 18.25
N LEU A 271 -7.59 -1.48 16.97
CA LEU A 271 -6.34 -1.74 16.24
C LEU A 271 -5.11 -1.10 16.88
N GLN A 272 -5.25 0.10 17.46
CA GLN A 272 -4.12 0.80 18.09
C GLN A 272 -3.57 0.00 19.26
N GLU A 273 -4.47 -0.47 20.13
CA GLU A 273 -4.13 -1.26 21.31
C GLU A 273 -3.78 -2.71 20.95
N TYR A 274 -4.34 -3.23 19.86
CA TYR A 274 -4.21 -4.63 19.47
C TYR A 274 -2.94 -4.94 18.64
N VAL A 275 -2.55 -4.06 17.71
CA VAL A 275 -1.44 -4.34 16.78
C VAL A 275 -0.57 -3.15 16.38
N LEU A 276 -1.06 -1.90 16.48
CA LEU A 276 -0.30 -0.74 15.98
C LEU A 276 0.63 -0.09 17.00
N SER A 277 0.35 -0.24 18.29
CA SER A 277 1.27 0.23 19.34
C SER A 277 2.54 -0.63 19.36
N PRO A 278 3.73 -0.05 19.60
CA PRO A 278 4.96 -0.82 19.69
C PRO A 278 4.92 -1.93 20.75
N GLU A 279 4.21 -1.70 21.86
CA GLU A 279 4.03 -2.62 22.97
C GLU A 279 3.22 -3.85 22.55
N ALA A 280 2.14 -3.65 21.81
CA ALA A 280 1.30 -4.74 21.28
C ALA A 280 1.96 -5.46 20.10
N LEU A 281 2.62 -4.71 19.21
CA LEU A 281 3.25 -5.27 18.01
C LEU A 281 4.46 -6.14 18.34
N SER A 282 5.37 -5.64 19.19
CA SER A 282 6.66 -6.29 19.46
C SER A 282 6.59 -7.80 19.78
N PRO A 283 5.68 -8.30 20.65
CA PRO A 283 5.61 -9.73 20.98
C PRO A 283 5.11 -10.60 19.82
N ILE A 284 4.32 -10.06 18.89
CA ILE A 284 3.70 -10.83 17.80
C ILE A 284 4.49 -10.79 16.49
N MET A 285 5.51 -9.93 16.37
CA MET A 285 6.36 -9.88 15.18
C MET A 285 7.10 -11.21 14.97
N LEU A 286 6.90 -11.83 13.82
CA LEU A 286 7.62 -13.04 13.41
C LEU A 286 9.02 -12.66 12.96
N ARG A 287 10.00 -12.85 13.85
CA ARG A 287 11.42 -12.56 13.64
C ARG A 287 12.16 -13.79 13.14
N GLU A 288 13.17 -13.58 12.29
CA GLU A 288 13.88 -14.67 11.59
C GLU A 288 12.93 -15.57 10.78
N GLN A 289 11.78 -15.00 10.38
CA GLN A 289 10.78 -15.64 9.54
C GLN A 289 11.24 -15.54 8.09
N SER A 290 11.23 -16.66 7.37
CA SER A 290 11.59 -16.66 5.96
C SER A 290 10.56 -15.90 5.13
N ILE A 291 11.02 -15.03 4.23
CA ILE A 291 10.12 -14.28 3.33
C ILE A 291 9.51 -15.20 2.27
N ILE A 292 10.24 -16.24 1.87
CA ILE A 292 9.72 -17.32 1.03
C ILE A 292 9.57 -18.58 1.89
N PRO A 293 8.35 -18.94 2.30
CA PRO A 293 8.10 -20.16 3.06
C PRO A 293 8.48 -21.43 2.28
N PRO A 294 8.79 -22.54 2.99
CA PRO A 294 9.10 -22.58 4.43
C PRO A 294 10.55 -22.17 4.73
N ASN A 295 11.47 -22.36 3.78
CA ASN A 295 12.92 -22.39 4.03
C ASN A 295 13.73 -21.44 3.10
N GLY A 296 13.20 -20.28 2.73
CA GLY A 296 13.93 -19.28 1.98
C GLY A 296 15.12 -18.67 2.77
N ALA A 297 16.17 -18.30 2.04
CA ALA A 297 17.42 -17.79 2.62
C ALA A 297 17.28 -16.40 3.26
N ILE A 298 16.41 -15.55 2.71
CA ILE A 298 16.17 -14.19 3.24
C ILE A 298 15.06 -14.24 4.30
N LYS A 299 15.35 -13.65 5.46
CA LYS A 299 14.49 -13.68 6.64
C LYS A 299 14.25 -12.27 7.19
N THR A 300 13.16 -12.09 7.93
CA THR A 300 12.94 -10.90 8.76
C THR A 300 14.02 -10.79 9.83
N TYR A 301 14.45 -9.58 10.18
CA TYR A 301 15.58 -9.41 11.10
C TYR A 301 15.20 -9.68 12.57
N LYS A 302 16.06 -10.42 13.28
CA LYS A 302 15.98 -10.66 14.73
C LYS A 302 15.82 -9.40 15.58
N ASN A 303 16.50 -8.31 15.22
CA ASN A 303 16.55 -7.10 16.04
C ASN A 303 15.64 -5.97 15.56
N THR A 304 14.65 -6.27 14.70
CA THR A 304 13.67 -5.26 14.28
C THR A 304 12.88 -4.75 15.48
N ARG A 305 12.90 -3.43 15.66
CA ARG A 305 12.14 -2.71 16.68
C ARG A 305 10.77 -2.34 16.13
N ALA A 306 9.71 -2.60 16.90
CA ALA A 306 8.33 -2.34 16.50
C ALA A 306 8.08 -0.87 16.08
N GLN A 307 8.75 0.09 16.73
CA GLN A 307 8.63 1.53 16.40
C GLN A 307 9.11 1.89 14.98
N LEU A 308 9.96 1.06 14.38
CA LEU A 308 10.52 1.29 13.04
C LEU A 308 9.68 0.65 11.93
N VAL A 309 8.66 -0.13 12.28
CA VAL A 309 7.80 -0.82 11.33
C VAL A 309 6.83 0.17 10.70
N GLU A 310 6.75 0.12 9.39
CA GLU A 310 5.90 0.98 8.56
C GLU A 310 4.89 0.16 7.73
N LEU A 311 5.17 -1.13 7.51
CA LEU A 311 4.32 -2.07 6.79
C LEU A 311 4.10 -3.35 7.61
N LEU A 312 2.84 -3.72 7.82
CA LEU A 312 2.43 -5.00 8.41
C LEU A 312 1.74 -5.85 7.36
N ILE A 313 2.17 -7.11 7.29
CA ILE A 313 1.65 -8.12 6.38
C ILE A 313 1.52 -9.46 7.11
N THR A 314 0.77 -10.37 6.51
CA THR A 314 0.66 -11.75 6.94
C THR A 314 1.33 -12.68 5.92
N GLN A 315 1.47 -13.94 6.28
CA GLN A 315 2.12 -14.94 5.44
C GLN A 315 1.39 -16.28 5.61
N SER A 316 1.09 -16.94 4.49
CA SER A 316 0.59 -18.30 4.46
C SER A 316 1.76 -19.31 4.38
N ASN A 317 1.45 -20.59 4.36
CA ASN A 317 2.48 -21.64 4.27
C ASN A 317 3.24 -21.63 2.94
N SER A 318 2.78 -20.87 1.93
CA SER A 318 3.36 -20.82 0.59
C SER A 318 3.87 -19.45 0.18
N LYS A 319 3.33 -18.34 0.71
CA LYS A 319 3.67 -16.99 0.25
C LYS A 319 3.33 -15.90 1.27
N VAL A 320 3.89 -14.71 1.06
CA VAL A 320 3.38 -13.48 1.67
C VAL A 320 1.95 -13.22 1.17
N GLU A 321 1.06 -12.83 2.08
CA GLU A 321 -0.34 -12.53 1.77
C GLU A 321 -0.62 -11.04 1.93
N THR A 322 -1.39 -10.48 1.00
CA THR A 322 -1.67 -9.03 0.93
C THR A 322 -3.17 -8.73 1.00
N THR A 323 -3.93 -9.66 1.56
CA THR A 323 -5.37 -9.56 1.78
C THR A 323 -5.74 -8.67 2.95
N SER A 324 -4.82 -8.53 3.91
CA SER A 324 -4.91 -7.62 5.05
C SER A 324 -3.55 -6.95 5.22
N ILE A 325 -3.47 -5.66 4.89
CA ILE A 325 -2.22 -4.89 4.88
C ILE A 325 -2.41 -3.68 5.78
N ILE A 326 -1.48 -3.41 6.70
CA ILE A 326 -1.50 -2.16 7.45
C ILE A 326 -0.26 -1.35 7.09
N LEU A 327 -0.47 -0.14 6.58
CA LEU A 327 0.57 0.77 6.12
C LEU A 327 0.53 2.06 6.93
N LYS A 328 1.69 2.50 7.40
CA LYS A 328 1.85 3.77 8.10
C LYS A 328 1.92 4.92 7.11
N ASN A 329 1.26 6.03 7.43
CA ASN A 329 1.32 7.26 6.65
C ASN A 329 2.60 8.05 6.95
N SER A 330 3.72 7.55 6.45
CA SER A 330 5.01 8.21 6.52
C SER A 330 5.60 8.36 5.13
N ASN A 331 6.69 9.13 4.99
CA ASN A 331 7.43 9.19 3.74
C ASN A 331 7.91 7.80 3.30
N ILE A 332 8.30 6.95 4.26
CA ILE A 332 8.73 5.57 3.99
C ILE A 332 7.55 4.72 3.54
N GLY A 333 6.42 4.77 4.24
CA GLY A 333 5.22 4.00 3.86
C GLY A 333 4.71 4.39 2.46
N LYS A 334 4.69 5.70 2.15
CA LYS A 334 4.38 6.21 0.81
C LYS A 334 5.37 5.69 -0.23
N SER A 335 6.68 5.76 0.05
CA SER A 335 7.69 5.24 -0.88
C SER A 335 7.57 3.73 -1.11
N ILE A 336 7.28 2.94 -0.08
CA ILE A 336 7.03 1.50 -0.23
C ILE A 336 5.86 1.26 -1.18
N LEU A 337 4.76 1.98 -0.99
CA LEU A 337 3.57 1.84 -1.84
C LEU A 337 3.83 2.26 -3.29
N GLU A 338 4.55 3.35 -3.52
CA GLU A 338 4.90 3.82 -4.87
C GLU A 338 5.86 2.85 -5.59
N ILE A 339 6.87 2.30 -4.89
CA ILE A 339 7.76 1.27 -5.46
C ILE A 339 6.95 0.01 -5.79
N TRP A 340 6.09 -0.42 -4.88
CA TRP A 340 5.33 -1.65 -5.04
C TRP A 340 4.33 -1.56 -6.18
N GLY A 341 3.61 -0.45 -6.30
CA GLY A 341 2.65 -0.19 -7.38
C GLY A 341 3.25 0.31 -8.69
N ASP A 342 4.57 0.35 -8.83
CA ASP A 342 5.26 0.86 -10.02
C ASP A 342 4.94 0.04 -11.27
N LYS A 343 4.95 0.70 -12.44
CA LYS A 343 4.63 0.07 -13.71
C LYS A 343 5.58 -1.05 -14.11
N LEU A 344 6.83 -1.03 -13.64
CA LEU A 344 7.80 -2.11 -13.88
C LEU A 344 7.36 -3.40 -13.17
N TYR A 345 6.92 -3.31 -11.91
CA TYR A 345 6.40 -4.46 -11.17
C TYR A 345 5.04 -4.90 -11.68
N LEU A 346 4.13 -3.94 -11.92
CA LEU A 346 2.78 -4.19 -12.44
C LEU A 346 2.82 -5.01 -13.75
N ASN A 347 3.68 -4.62 -14.69
CA ASN A 347 3.75 -5.22 -16.02
C ASN A 347 4.74 -6.41 -16.12
N TYR A 348 5.34 -6.83 -14.99
CA TYR A 348 6.25 -7.97 -15.00
C TYR A 348 5.44 -9.28 -15.11
N PRO A 349 5.64 -10.08 -16.17
CA PRO A 349 4.77 -11.24 -16.45
C PRO A 349 4.97 -12.41 -15.48
N ASN A 350 6.14 -12.50 -14.80
CA ASN A 350 6.50 -13.68 -14.00
C ASN A 350 6.20 -13.48 -12.50
N PHE A 351 5.14 -12.75 -12.17
CA PHE A 351 4.60 -12.70 -10.81
C PHE A 351 3.34 -13.57 -10.71
N PRO A 352 3.50 -14.86 -10.31
CA PRO A 352 2.38 -15.81 -10.30
C PRO A 352 1.25 -15.40 -9.36
N TYR A 353 1.57 -14.64 -8.29
CA TYR A 353 0.61 -14.14 -7.32
C TYR A 353 0.45 -12.60 -7.37
N GLY A 354 0.71 -11.99 -8.53
CA GLY A 354 0.57 -10.55 -8.76
C GLY A 354 1.34 -9.70 -7.73
N PRO A 355 0.67 -8.80 -6.99
CA PRO A 355 1.33 -7.93 -6.02
C PRO A 355 1.95 -8.71 -4.85
N ASP A 356 1.45 -9.89 -4.48
CA ASP A 356 2.02 -10.73 -3.42
C ASP A 356 3.46 -11.15 -3.80
N SER A 357 3.64 -11.60 -5.05
CA SER A 357 4.96 -11.96 -5.61
C SER A 357 5.86 -10.75 -5.78
N ALA A 358 5.31 -9.62 -6.20
CA ALA A 358 6.07 -8.37 -6.32
C ALA A 358 6.59 -7.90 -4.96
N LEU A 359 5.77 -7.94 -3.90
CA LEU A 359 6.22 -7.62 -2.55
C LEU A 359 7.29 -8.59 -2.06
N THR A 360 7.08 -9.89 -2.28
CA THR A 360 8.07 -10.92 -1.94
C THR A 360 9.42 -10.58 -2.59
N HIS A 361 9.43 -10.25 -3.88
CA HIS A 361 10.63 -9.82 -4.59
C HIS A 361 11.23 -8.55 -3.96
N ILE A 362 10.42 -7.52 -3.70
CA ILE A 362 10.89 -6.27 -3.09
C ILE A 362 11.57 -6.54 -1.74
N LEU A 363 10.98 -7.37 -0.89
CA LEU A 363 11.51 -7.72 0.42
C LEU A 363 12.82 -8.51 0.34
N GLN A 364 13.03 -9.30 -0.72
CA GLN A 364 14.30 -10.00 -0.93
C GLN A 364 15.43 -9.08 -1.39
N TRP A 365 15.14 -8.11 -2.26
CA TRP A 365 16.15 -7.28 -2.92
C TRP A 365 16.38 -5.92 -2.29
N HIS A 366 15.47 -5.46 -1.43
CA HIS A 366 15.57 -4.16 -0.75
C HIS A 366 15.62 -4.32 0.78
N PRO A 367 16.82 -4.55 1.37
CA PRO A 367 17.02 -4.69 2.81
C PRO A 367 16.41 -3.56 3.65
N PHE A 368 16.40 -2.33 3.12
CA PHE A 368 15.78 -1.20 3.78
C PHE A 368 14.26 -1.40 3.94
N ILE A 369 13.53 -1.79 2.88
CA ILE A 369 12.09 -2.03 2.96
C ILE A 369 11.80 -3.23 3.86
N LEU A 370 12.61 -4.29 3.77
CA LEU A 370 12.53 -5.44 4.69
C LEU A 370 12.69 -5.01 6.15
N SER A 371 13.61 -4.09 6.46
CA SER A 371 13.80 -3.57 7.83
C SER A 371 12.62 -2.74 8.36
N LYS A 372 11.72 -2.31 7.48
CA LYS A 372 10.52 -1.52 7.77
C LYS A 372 9.23 -2.35 7.69
N THR A 373 9.35 -3.65 7.39
CA THR A 373 8.23 -4.56 7.23
C THR A 373 8.22 -5.58 8.36
N SER A 374 7.06 -5.87 8.92
CA SER A 374 6.87 -6.99 9.84
C SER A 374 5.84 -7.96 9.32
N ILE A 375 6.18 -9.25 9.43
CA ILE A 375 5.22 -10.35 9.28
C ILE A 375 4.63 -10.63 10.65
N ILE A 376 3.30 -10.73 10.74
CA ILE A 376 2.57 -11.13 11.96
C ILE A 376 1.75 -12.40 11.69
N PRO A 377 1.38 -13.18 12.72
CA PRO A 377 0.59 -14.38 12.55
C PRO A 377 -0.73 -14.09 11.82
N PRO A 378 -1.14 -14.87 10.80
CA PRO A 378 -2.32 -14.57 10.00
C PRO A 378 -3.60 -14.40 10.82
N ARG A 379 -3.80 -15.23 11.84
CA ARG A 379 -4.98 -15.16 12.73
C ARG A 379 -5.14 -13.83 13.46
N THR A 380 -4.11 -12.99 13.51
CA THR A 380 -4.22 -11.66 14.11
C THR A 380 -5.19 -10.75 13.35
N ILE A 381 -5.09 -10.67 12.02
CA ILE A 381 -5.84 -9.71 11.18
C ILE A 381 -6.37 -10.31 9.86
N SER A 382 -6.19 -11.61 9.65
CA SER A 382 -6.33 -12.27 8.33
C SER A 382 -6.50 -13.79 8.48
N ALA A 383 -7.34 -14.25 9.41
CA ALA A 383 -7.50 -15.69 9.65
C ALA A 383 -8.22 -16.37 8.48
N LYS A 384 -7.63 -17.43 7.94
CA LYS A 384 -8.08 -18.08 6.72
C LYS A 384 -9.24 -19.03 6.98
N ASN A 385 -10.29 -18.94 6.18
CA ASN A 385 -11.36 -19.93 6.16
C ASN A 385 -10.81 -21.26 5.63
N GLY A 386 -11.07 -22.33 6.37
CA GLY A 386 -10.62 -23.67 6.03
C GLY A 386 -10.78 -24.61 7.22
N GLU A 387 -10.37 -25.84 7.02
CA GLU A 387 -10.30 -26.84 8.08
C GLU A 387 -8.86 -26.99 8.55
N VAL A 388 -8.69 -27.21 9.86
CA VAL A 388 -7.39 -27.54 10.43
C VAL A 388 -7.02 -28.94 9.96
N ASN A 389 -5.94 -29.06 9.19
CA ASN A 389 -5.41 -30.37 8.82
C ASN A 389 -4.53 -30.87 9.98
N PRO A 390 -4.87 -31.98 10.65
CA PRO A 390 -4.10 -32.50 11.78
C PRO A 390 -2.64 -32.84 11.44
N GLN A 391 -2.34 -33.06 10.15
CA GLN A 391 -0.96 -33.33 9.69
C GLN A 391 -0.15 -32.06 9.42
N ASP A 392 -0.79 -30.90 9.29
CA ASP A 392 -0.12 -29.60 9.08
C ASP A 392 -0.23 -28.74 10.34
N LYS A 393 0.78 -28.81 11.21
CA LYS A 393 0.85 -27.99 12.43
C LYS A 393 0.86 -26.48 12.15
N LEU A 394 1.21 -26.02 10.93
CA LEU A 394 1.08 -24.60 10.58
C LEU A 394 -0.38 -24.23 10.28
N SER A 395 -1.23 -25.17 9.86
CA SER A 395 -2.65 -24.89 9.56
C SER A 395 -3.39 -24.33 10.78
N GLU A 396 -3.12 -24.81 11.99
CA GLU A 396 -3.72 -24.33 13.24
C GLU A 396 -3.45 -22.83 13.52
N ASN A 397 -2.32 -22.32 13.08
CA ASN A 397 -1.93 -20.92 13.29
C ASN A 397 -2.41 -19.98 12.17
N THR A 398 -3.06 -20.52 11.13
CA THR A 398 -3.54 -19.75 9.98
C THR A 398 -5.05 -19.81 9.81
N VAL A 399 -5.69 -20.91 10.22
CA VAL A 399 -7.13 -21.16 10.05
C VAL A 399 -7.96 -20.36 11.05
N TYR A 400 -9.12 -19.88 10.60
CA TYR A 400 -10.09 -19.15 11.39
C TYR A 400 -10.70 -20.00 12.50
N HIS A 401 -10.62 -19.51 13.73
CA HIS A 401 -11.36 -20.02 14.88
C HIS A 401 -12.40 -19.01 15.36
N LYS A 402 -13.46 -19.50 16.00
CA LYS A 402 -14.49 -18.63 16.58
C LYS A 402 -13.84 -17.67 17.59
N GLY A 403 -14.06 -16.38 17.38
CA GLY A 403 -13.47 -15.30 18.18
C GLY A 403 -12.23 -14.65 17.55
N ASP A 404 -11.70 -15.19 16.45
CA ASP A 404 -10.66 -14.49 15.69
C ASP A 404 -11.21 -13.17 15.13
N PHE A 405 -10.34 -12.15 15.05
CA PHE A 405 -10.72 -10.78 14.69
C PHE A 405 -11.31 -10.66 13.28
N VAL A 406 -10.70 -11.36 12.31
CA VAL A 406 -11.05 -11.28 10.89
C VAL A 406 -11.05 -12.66 10.28
N ALA A 407 -12.12 -12.99 9.56
CA ALA A 407 -12.21 -14.17 8.71
C ALA A 407 -11.93 -13.80 7.25
N GLN A 408 -11.22 -14.65 6.51
CA GLN A 408 -10.83 -14.41 5.12
C GLN A 408 -11.11 -15.64 4.26
N TRP A 409 -11.70 -15.48 3.09
CA TRP A 409 -11.99 -16.57 2.14
C TRP A 409 -11.38 -16.30 0.76
N SER A 410 -10.13 -15.85 0.76
CA SER A 410 -9.40 -15.47 -0.45
C SER A 410 -9.15 -16.59 -1.45
N ASP A 411 -9.53 -17.84 -1.16
CA ASP A 411 -9.35 -18.98 -2.04
C ASP A 411 -10.62 -19.28 -2.87
N CYS A 412 -11.75 -18.63 -2.59
CA CYS A 412 -12.96 -18.81 -3.38
C CYS A 412 -12.74 -18.39 -4.85
N GLU A 413 -13.17 -19.21 -5.79
CA GLU A 413 -12.95 -18.96 -7.22
C GLU A 413 -14.17 -18.33 -7.89
N HIS A 414 -15.35 -18.84 -7.57
CA HIS A 414 -16.61 -18.41 -8.18
C HIS A 414 -17.41 -17.53 -7.22
N THR A 415 -18.15 -16.56 -7.78
CA THR A 415 -19.02 -15.64 -7.03
C THR A 415 -19.91 -16.37 -6.02
N ALA A 416 -20.61 -17.44 -6.44
CA ALA A 416 -21.52 -18.17 -5.57
C ALA A 416 -20.80 -18.76 -4.33
N GLN A 417 -19.60 -19.32 -4.50
CA GLN A 417 -18.81 -19.84 -3.38
C GLN A 417 -18.35 -18.72 -2.45
N CYS A 418 -17.94 -17.57 -3.00
CA CYS A 418 -17.52 -16.43 -2.20
C CYS A 418 -18.68 -15.86 -1.38
N GLU A 419 -19.87 -15.75 -1.97
CA GLU A 419 -21.08 -15.29 -1.29
C GLU A 419 -21.55 -16.29 -0.23
N GLU A 420 -21.45 -17.60 -0.48
CA GLU A 420 -21.72 -18.62 0.53
C GLU A 420 -20.81 -18.49 1.76
N GLN A 421 -19.51 -18.23 1.55
CA GLN A 421 -18.59 -17.99 2.68
C GLN A 421 -18.92 -16.68 3.41
N LEU A 422 -19.26 -15.62 2.69
CA LEU A 422 -19.72 -14.37 3.29
C LEU A 422 -20.95 -14.60 4.17
N ASP A 423 -21.95 -15.31 3.67
CA ASP A 423 -23.20 -15.59 4.39
C ASP A 423 -22.96 -16.44 5.64
N LYS A 424 -22.08 -17.43 5.55
CA LYS A 424 -21.63 -18.23 6.70
C LYS A 424 -21.07 -17.34 7.80
N PHE A 425 -20.12 -16.45 7.49
CA PHE A 425 -19.51 -15.57 8.50
C PHE A 425 -20.46 -14.49 9.00
N TYR A 426 -21.33 -13.98 8.13
CA TYR A 426 -22.39 -13.06 8.50
C TYR A 426 -23.34 -13.67 9.54
N ALA A 427 -23.76 -14.92 9.34
CA ALA A 427 -24.60 -15.65 10.29
C ALA A 427 -23.91 -15.86 11.65
N ILE A 428 -22.62 -16.27 11.63
CA ILE A 428 -21.83 -16.44 12.86
C ILE A 428 -21.76 -15.14 13.67
N LEU A 429 -21.56 -14.00 13.01
CA LEU A 429 -21.54 -12.69 13.67
C LEU A 429 -22.93 -12.28 14.20
N ALA A 430 -24.00 -12.59 13.47
CA ALA A 430 -25.36 -12.30 13.93
C ALA A 430 -25.72 -13.09 15.20
N GLU A 431 -25.31 -14.35 15.28
CA GLU A 431 -25.49 -15.18 16.48
C GLU A 431 -24.73 -14.67 17.69
N SER A 432 -23.53 -14.09 17.51
CA SER A 432 -22.74 -13.57 18.61
C SER A 432 -23.30 -12.27 19.19
N LYS A 433 -24.06 -11.48 18.42
CA LYS A 433 -24.76 -10.28 18.91
C LYS A 433 -25.97 -10.58 19.78
N ASN A 434 -26.54 -11.78 19.66
CA ASN A 434 -27.75 -12.20 20.38
C ASN A 434 -27.45 -12.91 21.71
N LYS A 435 -26.18 -13.04 22.09
CA LYS A 435 -25.69 -13.56 23.36
C LYS A 435 -24.96 -12.46 24.10
#